data_AF-B0D834-F1
#
_entry.id   AF-B0D834-F1
#
_cell.length_a   1.000
_cell.length_b   1.000
_cell.length_c   1.000
_cell.angle_alpha   90.00
_cell.angle_beta   90.00
_cell.angle_gamma   90.00
#
_symmetry.space_group_name_H-M   'P 1'
#
loop_
_entity.id
_entity.type
_entity.pdbx_description
1 polymer ?
#
loop_
_entity_poly.entity_id
_entity_poly.type
_entity_poly.pdbx_seq_one_letter_code
_entity_poly.pdbx_strand_id
1 'polypeptide(L)'
;MADILFGDDAEENITPATSSTEQGGDVSEITSAILARAKVHQSQASGPRLHNTVRTAASISNPSTSRPDYKFQNLNKAQKVVAERKKKTEEAKLTEVGIRLAATLWILDNSSNLKKAKTPTQVLRVLWNLSRTLIQTLSLPQVTPLRVVQIVDPDCGTGLVLDQIFGAVRESFQKLSPDEVPLSWSNVTCYAHENQTKYSSLEHIDRTKSIAFTYKNEFLLKKLGPTRQLEDRFIEIRFIFTKGERNQRANDNDELESHQLQSRLSLVSKRKRLESSSVSTTYNSAALSGLTKSSAAPRYEVLKSAYRPPVRPVAAKFNWSRDVEMVICNFTRTTARYIQEGPDSGQVVMEASRKREVIEVAETSLSEEGGAGFIGNGSTKRGIYARFEGQEYVITVPIDLQMSHCDVQDILEAEFKLLCLGDSFKIAFDAHASNKGVVTIPKFYFNFKGAILGQIIPSPTSNSRPLPYLNFLATPLLPCGPVDAPVKKFTGNGSIGDADDHITRAIHAFAHFSVLYSQENLLFCDLQGALDIKGHMCLIDPQAHTSSAATGPRHYWDRGPVEIANFLKQHQPACGNNWICNALNLDNLVFEPNDDIAQSESPPKKRLAAKRGSLSFITNPDT
;
A
#
# COMPACT_ATOMS: atom_id res chain seq x y z
N MET A 1 -17.27 -34.87 60.25
CA MET A 1 -17.76 -36.27 60.29
C MET A 1 -17.24 -36.91 59.02
N ALA A 2 -16.14 -37.64 59.13
CA ALA A 2 -15.30 -38.09 58.01
C ALA A 2 -14.71 -36.90 57.22
N ASP A 3 -13.46 -36.45 57.42
CA ASP A 3 -12.33 -36.99 58.20
C ASP A 3 -11.76 -38.34 57.70
N ILE A 4 -10.62 -38.29 57.01
CA ILE A 4 -9.50 -39.24 57.06
C ILE A 4 -8.25 -38.52 56.51
N LEU A 5 -7.06 -38.88 56.99
CA LEU A 5 -5.78 -38.16 56.83
C LEU A 5 -4.67 -39.07 56.28
N PHE A 6 -3.53 -38.42 55.97
CA PHE A 6 -2.17 -38.96 55.78
C PHE A 6 -1.77 -39.55 54.42
N GLY A 7 -0.52 -39.26 54.03
CA GLY A 7 0.12 -39.67 52.78
C GLY A 7 1.36 -38.84 52.45
N ASP A 8 2.26 -38.63 53.42
CA ASP A 8 3.55 -37.94 53.24
C ASP A 8 4.65 -38.89 52.71
N ASP A 9 5.87 -38.35 52.58
CA ASP A 9 7.17 -39.02 52.35
C ASP A 9 7.49 -39.61 50.95
N ALA A 10 8.25 -38.83 50.17
CA ALA A 10 9.17 -39.31 49.13
C ALA A 10 10.28 -38.29 48.84
N GLU A 11 11.33 -38.23 49.68
CA GLU A 11 12.54 -37.46 49.38
C GLU A 11 13.45 -38.24 48.39
N GLU A 12 13.63 -37.74 47.16
CA GLU A 12 14.71 -38.22 46.28
C GLU A 12 15.94 -37.30 46.35
N ASN A 13 17.06 -37.88 46.81
CA ASN A 13 18.36 -37.20 46.87
C ASN A 13 18.98 -37.10 45.47
N ILE A 14 19.24 -35.88 44.99
CA ILE A 14 20.09 -35.64 43.81
C ILE A 14 21.41 -35.02 44.25
N THR A 15 22.52 -35.72 43.97
CA THR A 15 23.87 -35.28 44.28
C THR A 15 24.41 -34.27 43.25
N PRO A 16 25.04 -33.16 43.68
CA PRO A 16 25.64 -32.20 42.74
C PRO A 16 26.98 -32.73 42.20
N ALA A 17 27.02 -33.06 40.91
CA ALA A 17 28.22 -33.55 40.24
C ALA A 17 29.13 -32.41 39.76
N THR A 18 30.37 -32.42 40.27
CA THR A 18 31.64 -32.00 39.66
C THR A 18 31.65 -30.80 38.69
N SER A 19 32.41 -29.77 39.06
CA SER A 19 32.73 -28.61 38.22
C SER A 19 33.47 -28.97 36.91
N SER A 20 33.02 -28.39 35.80
CA SER A 20 33.77 -28.32 34.54
C SER A 20 34.33 -26.91 34.34
N THR A 21 35.61 -26.81 33.95
CA THR A 21 36.33 -25.53 33.86
C THR A 21 35.93 -24.73 32.61
N GLU A 22 35.45 -23.49 32.80
CA GLU A 22 35.31 -22.54 31.69
C GLU A 22 36.69 -22.07 31.19
N GLN A 23 37.05 -22.46 29.97
CA GLN A 23 38.17 -21.85 29.26
C GLN A 23 37.68 -20.58 28.55
N GLY A 24 37.95 -19.42 29.16
CA GLY A 24 37.75 -18.13 28.52
C GLY A 24 38.68 -17.97 27.31
N GLY A 25 38.15 -18.20 26.11
CA GLY A 25 38.89 -18.01 24.85
C GLY A 25 39.24 -16.54 24.62
N ASP A 26 40.52 -16.24 24.44
CA ASP A 26 40.98 -14.86 24.26
C ASP A 26 40.52 -14.27 22.91
N VAL A 27 39.68 -13.24 22.99
CA VAL A 27 39.15 -12.47 21.85
C VAL A 27 40.29 -11.87 20.99
N SER A 28 41.48 -11.69 21.56
CA SER A 28 42.72 -11.29 20.86
C SER A 28 43.09 -12.23 19.70
N GLU A 29 42.98 -13.55 19.87
CA GLU A 29 43.35 -14.51 18.80
C GLU A 29 42.36 -14.45 17.63
N ILE A 30 41.05 -14.43 17.92
CA ILE A 30 40.01 -14.34 16.88
C ILE A 30 40.17 -13.03 16.08
N THR A 31 40.41 -11.92 16.77
CA THR A 31 40.62 -10.60 16.14
C THR A 31 41.89 -10.61 15.27
N SER A 32 42.97 -11.25 15.74
CA SER A 32 44.22 -11.39 14.99
C SER A 32 44.07 -12.26 13.74
N ALA A 33 43.34 -13.38 13.83
CA ALA A 33 43.05 -14.27 12.70
C ALA A 33 42.21 -13.59 11.60
N ILE A 34 41.23 -12.77 11.98
CA ILE A 34 40.44 -11.95 11.04
C ILE A 34 41.33 -10.92 10.34
N LEU A 35 42.20 -10.22 11.08
CA LEU A 35 43.11 -9.22 10.51
C LEU A 35 44.13 -9.84 9.54
N ALA A 36 44.58 -11.07 9.81
CA ALA A 36 45.45 -11.83 8.91
C ALA A 36 44.73 -12.19 7.59
N ARG A 37 43.50 -12.73 7.65
CA ARG A 37 42.68 -13.03 6.46
C ARG A 37 42.40 -11.79 5.60
N ALA A 38 42.11 -10.65 6.22
CA ALA A 38 41.86 -9.39 5.51
C ALA A 38 43.06 -8.96 4.66
N LYS A 39 44.29 -9.06 5.19
CA LYS A 39 45.52 -8.72 4.47
C LYS A 39 45.79 -9.62 3.26
N VAL A 40 45.45 -10.91 3.34
CA VAL A 40 45.61 -11.87 2.23
C VAL A 40 44.67 -11.56 1.07
N HIS A 41 43.42 -11.15 1.33
CA HIS A 41 42.51 -10.75 0.25
C HIS A 41 42.86 -9.39 -0.38
N GLN A 42 43.50 -8.48 0.37
CA GLN A 42 43.89 -7.17 -0.16
C GLN A 42 44.92 -7.28 -1.31
N SER A 43 45.89 -8.21 -1.21
CA SER A 43 46.88 -8.43 -2.27
C SER A 43 46.33 -9.21 -3.47
N GLN A 44 45.29 -10.03 -3.28
CA GLN A 44 44.57 -10.71 -4.36
C GLN A 44 43.66 -9.78 -5.17
N ALA A 45 43.14 -8.71 -4.55
CA ALA A 45 42.30 -7.71 -5.22
C ALA A 45 43.08 -6.83 -6.22
N SER A 46 44.40 -6.71 -6.07
CA SER A 46 45.27 -5.92 -6.95
C SER A 46 45.74 -6.70 -8.18
N GLY A 47 44.81 -7.06 -9.08
CA GLY A 47 45.13 -7.65 -10.39
C GLY A 47 45.93 -6.69 -11.30
N PRO A 48 46.73 -7.22 -12.25
CA PRO A 48 47.66 -6.42 -13.05
C PRO A 48 46.93 -5.47 -14.01
N ARG A 49 47.29 -4.18 -13.99
CA ARG A 49 46.79 -3.20 -14.95
C ARG A 49 47.41 -3.42 -16.33
N LEU A 50 46.57 -3.41 -17.37
CA LEU A 50 46.97 -3.62 -18.75
C LEU A 50 47.94 -2.53 -19.24
N HIS A 51 49.16 -2.90 -19.59
CA HIS A 51 50.12 -2.05 -20.28
C HIS A 51 49.73 -1.86 -21.76
N ASN A 52 48.77 -0.97 -22.02
CA ASN A 52 48.51 -0.48 -23.38
C ASN A 52 49.53 0.59 -23.75
N THR A 53 50.62 0.16 -24.39
CA THR A 53 51.70 1.02 -24.88
C THR A 53 51.17 2.02 -25.92
N VAL A 54 51.13 3.30 -25.55
CA VAL A 54 50.81 4.39 -26.48
C VAL A 54 51.93 4.51 -27.51
N ARG A 55 51.67 4.05 -28.75
CA ARG A 55 52.58 4.31 -29.88
C ARG A 55 52.48 5.78 -30.28
N THR A 56 53.44 6.58 -29.84
CA THR A 56 53.68 7.93 -30.35
C THR A 56 54.03 7.85 -31.83
N ALA A 57 53.12 8.26 -32.72
CA ALA A 57 53.43 8.41 -34.14
C ALA A 57 54.38 9.59 -34.36
N ALA A 58 55.45 9.38 -35.14
CA ALA A 58 56.46 10.40 -35.38
C ALA A 58 55.93 11.54 -36.27
N SER A 59 56.52 12.73 -36.10
CA SER A 59 56.22 13.91 -36.91
C SER A 59 56.67 13.73 -38.36
N ILE A 60 55.77 13.98 -39.31
CA ILE A 60 56.11 14.45 -40.65
C ILE A 60 55.24 15.67 -40.93
N SER A 61 55.89 16.80 -41.22
CA SER A 61 55.24 18.07 -41.54
C SER A 61 54.88 18.16 -43.02
N ASN A 62 53.65 18.57 -43.34
CA ASN A 62 53.39 19.65 -44.30
C ASN A 62 51.92 20.14 -44.26
N PRO A 63 51.62 21.36 -44.74
CA PRO A 63 50.36 22.06 -44.45
C PRO A 63 49.31 22.00 -45.58
N SER A 64 48.16 22.62 -45.28
CA SER A 64 47.10 23.06 -46.22
C SER A 64 46.31 22.00 -47.00
N THR A 65 45.14 21.62 -46.46
CA THR A 65 43.84 21.87 -47.13
C THR A 65 42.69 21.70 -46.13
N SER A 66 41.57 22.40 -46.35
CA SER A 66 40.44 22.48 -45.41
C SER A 66 39.43 21.35 -45.59
N ARG A 67 39.10 20.61 -44.51
CA ARG A 67 37.93 19.69 -44.47
C ARG A 67 37.42 19.43 -43.02
N PRO A 68 36.54 20.28 -42.48
CA PRO A 68 36.09 20.20 -41.08
C PRO A 68 34.83 19.34 -40.86
N ASP A 69 34.76 18.10 -41.39
CA ASP A 69 33.50 17.30 -41.39
C ASP A 69 33.57 15.91 -40.73
N TYR A 70 34.67 15.17 -40.88
CA TYR A 70 34.67 13.73 -40.56
C TYR A 70 34.47 13.38 -39.08
N LYS A 71 34.74 14.31 -38.14
CA LYS A 71 34.53 14.06 -36.69
C LYS A 71 33.05 14.01 -36.29
N PHE A 72 32.17 14.80 -36.92
CA PHE A 72 30.75 14.84 -36.56
C PHE A 72 29.94 13.66 -37.13
N GLN A 73 30.31 13.16 -38.33
CA GLN A 73 29.63 12.02 -38.93
C GLN A 73 29.70 10.75 -38.05
N ASN A 74 30.82 10.53 -37.37
CA ASN A 74 30.98 9.39 -36.46
C ASN A 74 30.19 9.56 -35.16
N LEU A 75 30.03 10.80 -34.65
CA LEU A 75 29.19 11.07 -33.49
C LEU A 75 27.70 10.76 -33.78
N ASN A 76 27.19 11.22 -34.92
CA ASN A 76 25.80 10.95 -35.34
C ASN A 76 25.56 9.45 -35.57
N LYS A 77 26.53 8.72 -36.15
CA LYS A 77 26.46 7.26 -36.28
C LYS A 77 26.45 6.57 -34.90
N ALA A 78 27.31 6.98 -33.97
CA ALA A 78 27.33 6.44 -32.61
C ALA A 78 26.01 6.69 -31.86
N GLN A 79 25.47 7.91 -31.92
CA GLN A 79 24.16 8.24 -31.33
C GLN A 79 23.03 7.40 -31.93
N LYS A 80 23.01 7.20 -33.26
CA LYS A 80 22.03 6.33 -33.92
C LYS A 80 22.15 4.87 -33.45
N VAL A 81 23.37 4.34 -33.32
CA VAL A 81 23.60 2.97 -32.81
C VAL A 81 23.21 2.83 -31.33
N VAL A 82 23.45 3.84 -30.49
CA VAL A 82 23.01 3.85 -29.09
C VAL A 82 21.48 3.90 -29.00
N ALA A 83 20.82 4.73 -29.80
CA ALA A 83 19.36 4.80 -29.87
C ALA A 83 18.74 3.48 -30.38
N GLU A 84 19.33 2.85 -31.40
CA GLU A 84 18.88 1.57 -31.93
C GLU A 84 19.10 0.42 -30.92
N ARG A 85 20.24 0.40 -30.22
CA ARG A 85 20.49 -0.57 -29.13
C ARG A 85 19.50 -0.37 -27.99
N LYS A 86 19.28 0.86 -27.52
CA LYS A 86 18.28 1.16 -26.49
C LYS A 86 16.89 0.69 -26.91
N LYS A 87 16.46 1.02 -28.14
CA LYS A 87 15.20 0.55 -28.71
C LYS A 87 15.11 -0.98 -28.74
N LYS A 88 16.15 -1.70 -29.18
CA LYS A 88 16.19 -3.17 -29.19
C LYS A 88 16.15 -3.77 -27.78
N THR A 89 16.77 -3.14 -26.78
CA THR A 89 16.68 -3.56 -25.37
C THR A 89 15.28 -3.27 -24.79
N GLU A 90 14.61 -2.20 -25.19
CA GLU A 90 13.22 -1.91 -24.81
C GLU A 90 12.24 -2.88 -25.49
N GLU A 91 12.51 -3.27 -26.74
CA GLU A 91 11.76 -4.29 -27.48
C GLU A 91 11.94 -5.70 -26.89
N ALA A 92 13.17 -6.10 -26.54
CA ALA A 92 13.43 -7.38 -25.86
C ALA A 92 12.82 -7.42 -24.45
N LYS A 93 12.90 -6.30 -23.70
CA LYS A 93 12.20 -6.18 -22.41
C LYS A 93 10.69 -6.37 -22.58
N LEU A 94 10.08 -5.81 -23.63
CA LEU A 94 8.63 -5.92 -23.88
C LEU A 94 8.16 -7.38 -24.02
N THR A 95 8.99 -8.28 -24.55
CA THR A 95 8.69 -9.72 -24.61
C THR A 95 8.96 -10.49 -23.31
N GLU A 96 9.88 -10.03 -22.44
CA GLU A 96 10.27 -10.76 -21.21
C GLU A 96 9.29 -10.68 -20.03
N VAL A 97 8.30 -9.77 -20.05
CA VAL A 97 7.33 -9.60 -18.94
C VAL A 97 5.94 -9.34 -19.50
N GLY A 98 4.98 -10.14 -19.02
CA GLY A 98 3.58 -10.08 -19.45
C GLY A 98 2.93 -8.71 -19.26
N ILE A 99 1.89 -8.45 -20.04
CA ILE A 99 1.13 -7.20 -20.02
C ILE A 99 -0.01 -7.33 -19.01
N ARG A 100 -0.15 -6.35 -18.11
CA ARG A 100 -1.22 -6.30 -17.10
C ARG A 100 -2.44 -5.61 -17.72
N LEU A 101 -3.58 -6.28 -17.74
CA LEU A 101 -4.85 -5.75 -18.21
C LEU A 101 -5.86 -5.76 -17.07
N ALA A 102 -6.40 -4.59 -16.73
CA ALA A 102 -7.59 -4.48 -15.89
C ALA A 102 -8.79 -4.11 -16.75
N ALA A 103 -9.86 -4.92 -16.71
CA ALA A 103 -11.14 -4.58 -17.30
C ALA A 103 -12.14 -4.16 -16.22
N THR A 104 -12.95 -3.14 -16.48
CA THR A 104 -14.08 -2.74 -15.62
C THR A 104 -15.37 -2.68 -16.43
N LEU A 105 -16.44 -3.33 -15.96
CA LEU A 105 -17.77 -3.22 -16.56
C LEU A 105 -18.50 -1.96 -16.06
N TRP A 106 -19.11 -1.25 -17.01
CA TRP A 106 -19.97 -0.10 -16.80
C TRP A 106 -21.34 -0.41 -17.43
N ILE A 107 -22.42 -0.22 -16.68
CA ILE A 107 -23.79 -0.46 -17.14
C ILE A 107 -24.46 0.88 -17.41
N LEU A 108 -25.02 1.05 -18.60
CA LEU A 108 -25.82 2.22 -18.98
C LEU A 108 -27.28 1.82 -19.17
N ASP A 109 -28.11 2.16 -18.18
CA ASP A 109 -29.56 2.09 -18.30
C ASP A 109 -30.07 3.24 -19.19
N ASN A 110 -30.69 2.91 -20.32
CA ASN A 110 -31.25 3.90 -21.24
C ASN A 110 -32.54 4.59 -20.72
N SER A 111 -33.05 4.18 -19.56
CA SER A 111 -34.29 4.66 -18.96
C SER A 111 -34.19 6.10 -18.42
N SER A 112 -34.38 7.10 -19.30
CA SER A 112 -35.39 8.18 -19.15
C SER A 112 -35.09 9.47 -19.93
N ASN A 113 -33.82 9.85 -20.12
CA ASN A 113 -33.48 11.25 -20.45
C ASN A 113 -32.59 11.50 -21.69
N LEU A 114 -32.10 10.46 -22.39
CA LEU A 114 -31.06 10.63 -23.42
C LEU A 114 -31.53 11.01 -24.84
N LYS A 115 -32.84 11.16 -25.07
CA LYS A 115 -33.47 11.38 -26.41
C LYS A 115 -33.13 12.72 -27.13
N LYS A 116 -32.06 13.41 -26.74
CA LYS A 116 -31.57 14.66 -27.37
C LYS A 116 -30.09 14.66 -27.78
N ALA A 117 -29.31 13.61 -27.47
CA ALA A 117 -27.92 13.49 -27.93
C ALA A 117 -27.87 12.84 -29.33
N LYS A 118 -27.15 13.44 -30.28
CA LYS A 118 -27.04 12.95 -31.68
C LYS A 118 -25.78 12.11 -31.96
N THR A 119 -24.86 11.97 -30.99
CA THR A 119 -23.66 11.11 -31.12
C THR A 119 -23.27 10.48 -29.77
N PRO A 120 -22.57 9.33 -29.73
CA PRO A 120 -22.09 8.73 -28.48
C PRO A 120 -21.21 9.66 -27.63
N THR A 121 -20.41 10.52 -28.28
CA THR A 121 -19.60 11.53 -27.59
C THR A 121 -20.46 12.61 -26.92
N GLN A 122 -21.64 12.93 -27.47
CA GLN A 122 -22.62 13.81 -26.81
C GLN A 122 -23.33 13.10 -25.67
N VAL A 123 -23.69 11.81 -25.82
CA VAL A 123 -24.28 10.98 -24.75
C VAL A 123 -23.40 11.03 -23.50
N LEU A 124 -22.12 10.70 -23.63
CA LEU A 124 -21.17 10.68 -22.50
C LEU A 124 -20.91 12.07 -21.91
N ARG A 125 -20.99 13.14 -22.71
CA ARG A 125 -20.85 14.54 -22.24
C ARG A 125 -22.10 15.04 -21.49
N VAL A 126 -23.29 14.57 -21.88
CA VAL A 126 -24.56 14.85 -21.16
C VAL A 126 -24.60 14.09 -19.84
N LEU A 127 -24.25 12.79 -19.86
CA LEU A 127 -24.15 11.96 -18.65
C LEU A 127 -23.17 12.56 -17.62
N TRP A 128 -21.99 13.05 -18.05
CA TRP A 128 -21.01 13.68 -17.16
C TRP A 128 -21.50 14.99 -16.51
N ASN A 129 -22.28 15.80 -17.24
CA ASN A 129 -22.86 17.01 -16.68
C ASN A 129 -23.98 16.67 -15.68
N LEU A 130 -24.83 15.69 -15.99
CA LEU A 130 -25.85 15.19 -15.06
C LEU A 130 -25.22 14.58 -13.80
N SER A 131 -24.15 13.80 -13.92
CA SER A 131 -23.43 13.23 -12.77
C SER A 131 -22.67 14.26 -11.93
N ARG A 132 -22.60 15.53 -12.34
CA ARG A 132 -22.10 16.64 -11.50
C ARG A 132 -23.21 17.43 -10.82
N THR A 133 -24.39 17.53 -11.41
CA THR A 133 -25.49 18.38 -10.91
C THR A 133 -26.56 17.59 -10.14
N LEU A 134 -26.66 16.27 -10.32
CA LEU A 134 -27.82 15.46 -9.88
C LEU A 134 -27.48 14.35 -8.87
N ILE A 135 -26.30 14.38 -8.25
CA ILE A 135 -25.91 13.45 -7.16
C ILE A 135 -26.75 13.63 -5.88
N GLN A 136 -27.45 14.76 -5.71
CA GLN A 136 -28.10 15.12 -4.45
C GLN A 136 -29.54 14.61 -4.25
N THR A 137 -30.25 14.11 -5.26
CA THR A 137 -31.71 13.85 -5.14
C THR A 137 -32.27 12.59 -5.83
N LEU A 138 -31.48 11.83 -6.60
CA LEU A 138 -31.94 10.55 -7.16
C LEU A 138 -30.94 9.42 -6.89
N SER A 139 -31.42 8.37 -6.23
CA SER A 139 -30.68 7.12 -6.05
C SER A 139 -30.65 6.32 -7.35
N LEU A 140 -29.77 6.71 -8.27
CA LEU A 140 -29.28 5.78 -9.29
C LEU A 140 -28.75 4.52 -8.57
N PRO A 141 -29.06 3.30 -9.04
CA PRO A 141 -28.52 2.09 -8.44
C PRO A 141 -26.99 2.17 -8.45
N GLN A 142 -26.33 1.87 -7.32
CA GLN A 142 -24.88 1.88 -7.25
C GLN A 142 -24.34 0.73 -8.10
N VAL A 143 -23.98 1.04 -9.34
CA VAL A 143 -23.24 0.14 -10.23
C VAL A 143 -21.88 -0.10 -9.60
N THR A 144 -21.78 -1.16 -8.79
CA THR A 144 -20.52 -1.62 -8.22
C THR A 144 -19.60 -1.99 -9.38
N PRO A 145 -18.45 -1.31 -9.56
CA PRO A 145 -17.62 -1.47 -10.74
C PRO A 145 -17.00 -2.88 -10.74
N LEU A 146 -17.57 -3.77 -11.56
CA LEU A 146 -17.10 -5.14 -11.68
C LEU A 146 -15.75 -5.15 -12.39
N ARG A 147 -14.68 -5.39 -11.61
CA ARG A 147 -13.29 -5.30 -12.06
C ARG A 147 -12.64 -6.68 -12.10
N VAL A 148 -12.04 -7.01 -13.25
CA VAL A 148 -11.22 -8.20 -13.47
C VAL A 148 -9.81 -7.73 -13.84
N VAL A 149 -8.76 -8.42 -13.39
CA VAL A 149 -7.37 -8.11 -13.77
C VAL A 149 -6.63 -9.39 -14.13
N GLN A 150 -5.93 -9.37 -15.27
CA GLN A 150 -5.23 -10.51 -15.85
C GLN A 150 -3.81 -10.09 -16.26
N ILE A 151 -2.83 -11.00 -16.17
CA ILE A 151 -1.54 -10.89 -16.84
C ILE A 151 -1.60 -11.78 -18.08
N VAL A 152 -1.22 -11.24 -19.23
CA VAL A 152 -1.20 -11.99 -20.50
C VAL A 152 0.20 -12.06 -21.09
N ASP A 153 0.45 -13.14 -21.80
CA ASP A 153 1.62 -13.30 -22.66
C ASP A 153 1.67 -12.16 -23.71
N PRO A 154 2.81 -11.47 -23.89
CA PRO A 154 2.93 -10.37 -24.85
C PRO A 154 2.65 -10.78 -26.31
N ASP A 155 2.88 -12.04 -26.68
CA ASP A 155 2.71 -12.54 -28.05
C ASP A 155 1.30 -13.08 -28.35
N CYS A 156 0.45 -13.26 -27.33
CA CYS A 156 -0.96 -13.62 -27.52
C CYS A 156 -1.71 -12.60 -28.40
N GLY A 157 -2.56 -13.10 -29.29
CA GLY A 157 -3.39 -12.26 -30.16
C GLY A 157 -4.35 -11.36 -29.38
N THR A 158 -4.36 -10.06 -29.68
CA THR A 158 -5.19 -9.03 -29.03
C THR A 158 -6.67 -9.40 -28.99
N GLY A 159 -7.18 -10.04 -30.06
CA GLY A 159 -8.55 -10.53 -30.09
C GLY A 159 -8.84 -11.55 -28.98
N LEU A 160 -8.01 -12.60 -28.89
CA LEU A 160 -8.12 -13.65 -27.88
C LEU A 160 -7.98 -13.09 -26.45
N VAL A 161 -7.04 -12.15 -26.26
CA VAL A 161 -6.84 -11.46 -24.98
C VAL A 161 -8.09 -10.68 -24.57
N LEU A 162 -8.71 -9.95 -25.50
CA LEU A 162 -9.96 -9.22 -25.25
C LEU A 162 -11.13 -10.19 -24.99
N ASP A 163 -11.21 -11.32 -25.70
CA ASP A 163 -12.25 -12.34 -25.49
C ASP A 163 -12.12 -13.03 -24.12
N GLN A 164 -10.90 -13.33 -23.67
CA GLN A 164 -10.64 -13.92 -22.34
C GLN A 164 -11.07 -12.98 -21.21
N ILE A 165 -10.58 -11.74 -21.21
CA ILE A 165 -10.89 -10.80 -20.12
C ILE A 165 -12.37 -10.36 -20.16
N PHE A 166 -12.99 -10.30 -21.34
CA PHE A 166 -14.44 -10.10 -21.47
C PHE A 166 -15.24 -11.31 -20.98
N GLY A 167 -14.78 -12.54 -21.24
CA GLY A 167 -15.37 -13.78 -20.73
C GLY A 167 -15.44 -13.80 -19.20
N ALA A 168 -14.31 -13.51 -18.53
CA ALA A 168 -14.25 -13.43 -17.07
C ALA A 168 -15.13 -12.30 -16.48
N VAL A 169 -15.24 -11.15 -17.16
CA VAL A 169 -16.18 -10.08 -16.79
C VAL A 169 -17.64 -10.54 -16.94
N ARG A 170 -17.97 -11.23 -18.03
CA ARG A 170 -19.32 -11.77 -18.31
C ARG A 170 -19.74 -12.84 -17.30
N GLU A 171 -18.86 -13.78 -16.97
CA GLU A 171 -19.12 -14.82 -15.96
C GLU A 171 -19.37 -14.19 -14.58
N SER A 172 -18.54 -13.22 -14.20
CA SER A 172 -18.69 -12.51 -12.94
C SER A 172 -19.95 -11.63 -12.92
N PHE A 173 -20.38 -11.09 -14.06
CA PHE A 173 -21.64 -10.36 -14.20
C PHE A 173 -22.85 -11.29 -14.08
N GLN A 174 -22.89 -12.41 -14.82
CA GLN A 174 -24.02 -13.35 -14.76
C GLN A 174 -24.17 -13.96 -13.36
N LYS A 175 -23.07 -14.17 -12.63
CA LYS A 175 -23.10 -14.61 -11.22
C LYS A 175 -23.72 -13.58 -10.27
N LEU A 176 -23.64 -12.28 -10.59
CA LEU A 176 -24.22 -11.19 -9.80
C LEU A 176 -25.62 -10.76 -10.30
N SER A 177 -26.01 -11.16 -11.50
CA SER A 177 -27.26 -10.74 -12.15
C SER A 177 -27.75 -11.84 -13.10
N PRO A 178 -28.23 -12.98 -12.58
CA PRO A 178 -28.54 -14.16 -13.40
C PRO A 178 -29.69 -13.95 -14.39
N ASP A 179 -30.65 -13.07 -14.06
CA ASP A 179 -31.83 -12.76 -14.88
C ASP A 179 -31.61 -11.66 -15.95
N GLU A 180 -30.42 -11.04 -15.96
CA GLU A 180 -30.08 -9.99 -16.93
C GLU A 180 -29.63 -10.57 -18.28
N VAL A 181 -29.73 -9.73 -19.33
CA VAL A 181 -29.32 -10.11 -20.69
C VAL A 181 -27.82 -10.41 -20.72
N PRO A 182 -27.38 -11.61 -21.17
CA PRO A 182 -25.97 -11.96 -21.19
C PRO A 182 -25.11 -10.98 -22.00
N LEU A 183 -23.92 -10.68 -21.49
CA LEU A 183 -22.98 -9.79 -22.17
C LEU A 183 -22.43 -10.45 -23.44
N SER A 184 -22.39 -9.68 -24.52
CA SER A 184 -21.89 -10.09 -25.83
C SER A 184 -21.27 -8.90 -26.57
N TRP A 185 -20.43 -9.15 -27.58
CA TRP A 185 -19.83 -8.08 -28.38
C TRP A 185 -20.83 -7.27 -29.22
N SER A 186 -22.11 -7.66 -29.28
CA SER A 186 -23.18 -6.87 -29.91
C SER A 186 -23.92 -5.95 -28.93
N ASN A 187 -23.73 -6.09 -27.62
CA ASN A 187 -24.32 -5.22 -26.58
C ASN A 187 -23.30 -4.52 -25.67
N VAL A 188 -22.00 -4.84 -25.81
CA VAL A 188 -20.87 -4.22 -25.10
C VAL A 188 -19.89 -3.55 -26.08
N THR A 189 -19.59 -2.27 -25.82
CA THR A 189 -18.51 -1.53 -26.48
C THR A 189 -17.26 -1.43 -25.59
N CYS A 190 -16.08 -1.24 -26.18
CA CYS A 190 -14.79 -1.42 -25.50
C CYS A 190 -13.88 -0.20 -25.65
N TYR A 191 -13.33 0.29 -24.54
CA TYR A 191 -12.53 1.52 -24.50
C TYR A 191 -11.24 1.36 -23.67
N ALA A 192 -10.14 1.96 -24.13
CA ALA A 192 -9.00 2.27 -23.28
C ALA A 192 -9.28 3.54 -22.47
N HIS A 193 -8.78 3.58 -21.23
CA HIS A 193 -8.95 4.69 -20.31
C HIS A 193 -7.61 5.36 -20.01
N GLU A 194 -7.50 6.67 -20.29
CA GLU A 194 -6.31 7.47 -20.03
C GLU A 194 -6.44 8.31 -18.74
N ASN A 195 -7.65 8.79 -18.46
CA ASN A 195 -8.07 9.36 -17.19
C ASN A 195 -9.61 9.47 -17.18
N GLN A 196 -10.20 9.84 -16.03
CA GLN A 196 -11.65 9.91 -15.81
C GLN A 196 -12.44 10.69 -16.88
N THR A 197 -11.79 11.59 -17.65
CA THR A 197 -12.42 12.41 -18.70
C THR A 197 -11.99 12.04 -20.13
N LYS A 198 -11.02 11.13 -20.30
CA LYS A 198 -10.41 10.79 -21.60
C LYS A 198 -10.31 9.28 -21.79
N TYR A 199 -11.03 8.80 -22.79
CA TYR A 199 -11.11 7.42 -23.22
C TYR A 199 -10.93 7.35 -24.75
N SER A 200 -10.68 6.16 -25.30
CA SER A 200 -10.62 5.92 -26.75
C SER A 200 -11.19 4.55 -27.07
N SER A 201 -12.05 4.47 -28.09
CA SER A 201 -12.62 3.18 -28.52
C SER A 201 -11.52 2.25 -29.01
N LEU A 202 -11.67 0.96 -28.73
CA LEU A 202 -10.78 -0.11 -29.19
C LEU A 202 -11.38 -0.91 -30.37
N GLU A 203 -12.56 -0.51 -30.85
CA GLU A 203 -13.24 -1.11 -32.01
C GLU A 203 -12.40 -1.03 -33.30
N HIS A 204 -11.50 -0.04 -33.41
CA HIS A 204 -10.60 0.14 -34.57
C HIS A 204 -9.26 -0.63 -34.46
N ILE A 205 -9.03 -1.36 -33.37
CA ILE A 205 -7.77 -2.10 -33.16
C ILE A 205 -7.79 -3.41 -33.95
N ASP A 206 -6.71 -3.68 -34.66
CA ASP A 206 -6.53 -4.96 -35.36
C ASP A 206 -6.37 -6.11 -34.36
N ARG A 207 -7.49 -6.81 -34.11
CA ARG A 207 -7.59 -7.96 -33.21
C ARG A 207 -6.70 -9.15 -33.63
N THR A 208 -6.13 -9.16 -34.84
CA THR A 208 -5.22 -10.23 -35.30
C THR A 208 -3.78 -10.07 -34.84
N LYS A 209 -3.38 -8.87 -34.38
CA LYS A 209 -2.01 -8.59 -33.95
C LYS A 209 -1.78 -9.03 -32.50
N SER A 210 -0.53 -9.28 -32.11
CA SER A 210 -0.20 -9.59 -30.72
C SER A 210 -0.45 -8.40 -29.79
N ILE A 211 -0.75 -8.69 -28.53
CA ILE A 211 -1.03 -7.65 -27.53
C ILE A 211 0.19 -6.74 -27.30
N ALA A 212 1.43 -7.23 -27.46
CA ALA A 212 2.63 -6.40 -27.50
C ALA A 212 2.66 -5.40 -28.67
N PHE A 213 2.25 -5.83 -29.87
CA PHE A 213 2.14 -4.94 -31.03
C PHE A 213 1.08 -3.87 -30.79
N THR A 214 -0.09 -4.26 -30.28
CA THR A 214 -1.17 -3.34 -29.93
C THR A 214 -0.72 -2.35 -28.85
N TYR A 215 -0.13 -2.84 -27.75
CA TYR A 215 0.37 -2.01 -26.66
C TYR A 215 1.36 -0.94 -27.15
N LYS A 216 2.29 -1.32 -28.01
CA LYS A 216 3.29 -0.41 -28.55
C LYS A 216 2.69 0.65 -29.49
N ASN A 217 1.84 0.25 -30.43
CA ASN A 217 1.35 1.14 -31.49
C ASN A 217 0.12 1.96 -31.09
N GLU A 218 -0.75 1.41 -30.24
CA GLU A 218 -1.95 2.10 -29.75
C GLU A 218 -1.67 2.80 -28.41
N PHE A 219 -1.15 2.09 -27.41
CA PHE A 219 -1.05 2.63 -26.05
C PHE A 219 0.17 3.53 -25.87
N LEU A 220 1.38 3.06 -26.20
CA LEU A 220 2.61 3.87 -26.07
C LEU A 220 2.69 5.02 -27.09
N LEU A 221 2.53 4.74 -28.39
CA LEU A 221 2.71 5.77 -29.43
C LEU A 221 1.60 6.84 -29.45
N LYS A 222 0.33 6.48 -29.18
CA LYS A 222 -0.78 7.45 -29.11
C LYS A 222 -1.02 7.98 -27.67
N LYS A 223 -0.29 7.45 -26.68
CA LYS A 223 -0.37 7.79 -25.24
C LYS A 223 -1.75 7.55 -24.61
N LEU A 224 -2.37 6.41 -24.93
CA LEU A 224 -3.68 6.01 -24.41
C LEU A 224 -3.58 5.40 -22.99
N GLY A 225 -3.09 6.18 -22.03
CA GLY A 225 -2.88 5.74 -20.65
C GLY A 225 -2.10 6.77 -19.83
N PRO A 226 -2.25 6.78 -18.48
CA PRO A 226 -1.33 7.50 -17.61
C PRO A 226 0.11 7.03 -17.82
N THR A 227 1.08 7.94 -17.93
CA THR A 227 2.47 7.58 -18.25
C THR A 227 3.03 6.48 -17.36
N ARG A 228 2.78 6.53 -16.03
CA ARG A 228 3.24 5.50 -15.08
C ARG A 228 2.64 4.12 -15.37
N GLN A 229 1.32 4.04 -15.64
CA GLN A 229 0.70 2.77 -16.05
C GLN A 229 1.33 2.24 -17.35
N LEU A 230 1.68 3.13 -18.28
CA LEU A 230 2.36 2.77 -19.53
C LEU A 230 3.86 2.46 -19.37
N GLU A 231 4.48 2.80 -18.24
CA GLU A 231 5.82 2.36 -17.83
C GLU A 231 5.74 0.98 -17.15
N ASP A 232 4.70 0.74 -16.34
CA ASP A 232 4.41 -0.49 -15.61
C ASP A 232 3.74 -1.61 -16.46
N ARG A 233 3.53 -1.38 -17.76
CA ARG A 233 2.80 -2.28 -18.70
C ARG A 233 1.37 -2.59 -18.28
N PHE A 234 0.73 -1.64 -17.62
CA PHE A 234 -0.65 -1.71 -17.18
C PHE A 234 -1.58 -0.99 -18.16
N ILE A 235 -2.64 -1.68 -18.56
CA ILE A 235 -3.73 -1.15 -19.39
C ILE A 235 -5.03 -1.19 -18.58
N GLU A 236 -5.73 -0.05 -18.49
CA GLU A 236 -7.12 -0.01 -18.04
C GLU A 236 -8.08 -0.02 -19.24
N ILE A 237 -8.87 -1.08 -19.34
CA ILE A 237 -9.97 -1.27 -20.30
C ILE A 237 -11.31 -1.08 -19.59
N ARG A 238 -12.27 -0.50 -20.30
CA ARG A 238 -13.66 -0.39 -19.86
C ARG A 238 -14.61 -0.99 -20.88
N PHE A 239 -15.43 -1.92 -20.40
CA PHE A 239 -16.55 -2.49 -21.14
C PHE A 239 -17.80 -1.70 -20.78
N ILE A 240 -18.46 -1.10 -21.78
CA ILE A 240 -19.70 -0.37 -21.58
C ILE A 240 -20.85 -1.21 -22.15
N PHE A 241 -21.61 -1.82 -21.24
CA PHE A 241 -22.86 -2.50 -21.57
C PHE A 241 -23.99 -1.48 -21.66
N THR A 242 -24.58 -1.35 -22.84
CA THR A 242 -25.80 -0.56 -23.01
C THR A 242 -27.01 -1.45 -22.87
N LYS A 243 -27.87 -1.18 -21.86
CA LYS A 243 -29.09 -1.93 -21.67
C LYS A 243 -30.08 -1.55 -22.78
N GLY A 244 -30.08 -2.34 -23.86
CA GLY A 244 -30.97 -2.12 -24.98
C GLY A 244 -32.43 -2.09 -24.53
N GLU A 245 -33.22 -1.16 -25.07
CA GLU A 245 -34.67 -1.22 -24.91
C GLU A 245 -35.13 -2.60 -25.43
N ARG A 246 -35.82 -3.40 -24.61
CA ARG A 246 -36.48 -4.63 -25.08
C ARG A 246 -37.51 -4.18 -26.12
N ASN A 247 -37.18 -4.32 -27.40
CA ASN A 247 -38.11 -4.06 -28.49
C ASN A 247 -39.27 -5.05 -28.40
N GLN A 248 -40.33 -4.66 -27.67
CA GLN A 248 -41.65 -5.27 -27.72
C GLN A 248 -42.31 -4.88 -29.06
N ARG A 249 -41.68 -5.32 -30.14
CA ARG A 249 -42.11 -5.25 -31.54
C ARG A 249 -41.90 -6.62 -32.21
N ALA A 250 -42.39 -7.65 -31.52
CA ALA A 250 -43.04 -8.74 -32.23
C ALA A 250 -44.48 -8.25 -32.48
N ASN A 251 -44.96 -8.39 -33.72
CA ASN A 251 -46.13 -7.68 -34.27
C ASN A 251 -45.88 -6.17 -34.46
N ASP A 252 -45.25 -5.79 -35.57
CA ASP A 252 -45.93 -5.10 -36.67
C ASP A 252 -45.04 -5.14 -37.93
N ASN A 253 -45.67 -5.01 -39.11
CA ASN A 253 -45.17 -5.50 -40.40
C ASN A 253 -43.98 -4.74 -41.02
N ASP A 254 -43.23 -5.50 -41.84
CA ASP A 254 -42.65 -5.22 -43.16
C ASP A 254 -41.94 -3.88 -43.54
N GLU A 255 -40.99 -4.09 -44.46
CA GLU A 255 -40.49 -3.19 -45.51
C GLU A 255 -39.42 -2.10 -45.27
N LEU A 256 -38.73 -1.81 -46.40
CA LEU A 256 -37.73 -0.77 -46.72
C LEU A 256 -36.35 -0.76 -46.01
N GLU A 257 -35.45 -1.51 -46.65
CA GLU A 257 -34.20 -1.03 -47.28
C GLU A 257 -33.22 -0.05 -46.58
N SER A 258 -32.00 -0.58 -46.44
CA SER A 258 -30.69 0.07 -46.59
C SER A 258 -30.57 1.56 -46.96
N HIS A 259 -29.77 2.29 -46.16
CA HIS A 259 -28.89 3.35 -46.69
C HIS A 259 -27.50 3.32 -46.01
N GLN A 260 -26.46 3.00 -46.78
CA GLN A 260 -25.08 3.33 -46.40
C GLN A 260 -24.82 4.83 -46.63
N LEU A 261 -24.22 5.51 -45.66
CA LEU A 261 -23.68 6.86 -45.85
C LEU A 261 -22.24 6.93 -45.35
N GLN A 262 -21.30 7.00 -46.30
CA GLN A 262 -19.93 7.40 -46.03
C GLN A 262 -19.89 8.89 -45.65
N SER A 263 -19.08 9.25 -44.65
CA SER A 263 -18.82 10.65 -44.30
C SER A 263 -17.32 10.88 -44.09
N ARG A 264 -16.70 11.60 -45.04
CA ARG A 264 -15.34 12.14 -44.90
C ARG A 264 -15.42 13.47 -44.16
N LEU A 265 -14.62 13.67 -43.11
CA LEU A 265 -14.25 15.01 -42.65
C LEU A 265 -12.75 15.10 -42.35
N SER A 266 -12.20 16.28 -42.59
CA SER A 266 -10.75 16.54 -42.68
C SER A 266 -10.15 17.13 -41.39
N LEU A 267 -8.90 16.76 -41.12
CA LEU A 267 -8.13 17.28 -39.98
C LEU A 267 -7.55 18.67 -40.29
N VAL A 268 -8.13 19.72 -39.71
CA VAL A 268 -7.56 21.07 -39.73
C VAL A 268 -6.54 21.23 -38.59
N SER A 269 -5.26 21.20 -38.94
CA SER A 269 -4.15 21.40 -37.99
C SER A 269 -3.94 22.88 -37.68
N LYS A 270 -3.91 23.25 -36.39
CA LYS A 270 -3.40 24.54 -35.91
C LYS A 270 -2.29 24.32 -34.88
N ARG A 271 -1.04 24.39 -35.33
CA ARG A 271 0.14 24.52 -34.44
C ARG A 271 0.00 25.80 -33.60
N LYS A 272 0.30 25.72 -32.30
CA LYS A 272 0.65 26.89 -31.49
C LYS A 272 2.14 26.80 -31.10
N ARG A 273 2.80 27.94 -31.12
CA ARG A 273 4.24 28.16 -30.93
C ARG A 273 4.58 28.13 -29.44
N LEU A 274 5.67 27.45 -29.07
CA LEU A 274 6.35 27.71 -27.79
C LEU A 274 7.35 28.85 -28.01
N GLU A 275 7.50 29.70 -27.01
CA GLU A 275 8.63 30.61 -26.86
C GLU A 275 9.28 30.34 -25.50
N SER A 276 10.59 30.46 -25.44
CA SER A 276 11.42 30.02 -24.31
C SER A 276 12.28 31.19 -23.81
N SER A 277 12.06 31.61 -22.57
CA SER A 277 12.88 32.63 -21.90
C SER A 277 13.56 32.03 -20.67
N SER A 278 14.88 31.86 -20.75
CA SER A 278 15.73 31.43 -19.65
C SER A 278 16.11 32.60 -18.74
N VAL A 279 16.08 32.39 -17.42
CA VAL A 279 16.79 33.22 -16.44
C VAL A 279 17.51 32.29 -15.46
N SER A 280 18.79 32.57 -15.21
CA SER A 280 19.62 31.86 -14.23
C SER A 280 19.84 32.75 -13.01
N THR A 281 19.90 32.15 -11.81
CA THR A 281 20.53 32.81 -10.65
C THR A 281 21.37 31.81 -9.87
N THR A 282 22.67 32.08 -9.78
CA THR A 282 23.66 31.33 -8.99
C THR A 282 23.92 32.06 -7.68
N TYR A 283 24.07 31.35 -6.56
CA TYR A 283 24.71 31.87 -5.35
C TYR A 283 25.58 30.79 -4.67
N ASN A 284 26.62 31.22 -3.96
CA ASN A 284 27.73 30.41 -3.43
C ASN A 284 27.90 30.60 -1.90
N SER A 285 28.52 29.62 -1.24
CA SER A 285 29.13 29.71 0.12
C SER A 285 28.15 29.96 1.30
N ALA A 286 28.47 29.85 2.60
CA ALA A 286 29.28 28.91 3.43
C ALA A 286 28.90 29.21 4.93
N ALA A 287 29.40 28.62 6.04
CA ALA A 287 30.46 27.63 6.32
C ALA A 287 30.22 26.93 7.70
N LEU A 288 31.05 25.90 8.00
CA LEU A 288 31.54 25.46 9.34
C LEU A 288 30.80 25.85 10.65
N SER A 289 30.27 24.84 11.36
CA SER A 289 30.37 24.63 12.82
C SER A 289 29.59 23.35 13.20
N GLY A 290 29.88 22.61 14.28
CA GLY A 290 31.02 22.60 15.22
C GLY A 290 30.95 21.32 16.08
N LEU A 291 32.07 20.77 16.55
CA LEU A 291 32.06 19.53 17.34
C LEU A 291 31.82 19.79 18.83
N THR A 292 30.81 19.11 19.41
CA THR A 292 30.71 18.85 20.84
C THR A 292 30.60 17.34 21.09
N LYS A 293 31.35 16.84 22.07
CA LYS A 293 31.26 15.44 22.52
C LYS A 293 30.22 15.37 23.65
N SER A 294 29.23 14.50 23.54
CA SER A 294 28.30 14.18 24.63
C SER A 294 28.54 12.77 25.15
N SER A 295 28.10 12.50 26.38
CA SER A 295 28.39 11.30 27.17
C SER A 295 27.67 10.04 26.65
N ALA A 296 28.26 8.88 26.95
CA ALA A 296 27.70 7.58 26.59
C ALA A 296 26.68 7.13 27.64
N ALA A 297 25.39 7.33 27.36
CA ALA A 297 24.33 6.51 27.93
C ALA A 297 24.36 5.09 27.31
N PRO A 298 23.82 4.05 27.99
CA PRO A 298 23.74 2.71 27.42
C PRO A 298 22.97 2.71 26.10
N ARG A 299 23.63 2.24 25.03
CA ARG A 299 23.03 2.14 23.71
C ARG A 299 22.26 0.83 23.59
N TYR A 300 20.95 0.90 23.76
CA TYR A 300 20.06 -0.05 23.09
C TYR A 300 20.35 0.00 21.58
N GLU A 301 20.43 -1.15 20.92
CA GLU A 301 20.72 -1.19 19.48
C GLU A 301 19.56 -0.56 18.71
N VAL A 302 19.84 0.58 18.06
CA VAL A 302 18.83 1.33 17.34
C VAL A 302 18.45 0.57 16.07
N LEU A 303 17.35 -0.19 16.15
CA LEU A 303 16.62 -0.73 15.00
C LEU A 303 16.15 0.45 14.12
N LYS A 304 16.98 0.79 13.13
CA LYS A 304 16.67 1.86 12.17
C LYS A 304 15.47 1.41 11.33
N SER A 305 14.53 2.31 11.07
CA SER A 305 13.52 2.10 10.01
C SER A 305 14.27 1.85 8.70
N ALA A 306 14.20 0.61 8.21
CA ALA A 306 15.17 0.06 7.26
C ALA A 306 14.57 -0.24 5.89
N TYR A 307 13.44 0.42 5.53
CA TYR A 307 12.92 0.34 4.16
C TYR A 307 13.90 0.97 3.17
N ARG A 308 14.78 0.13 2.61
CA ARG A 308 15.51 0.39 1.38
C ARG A 308 14.75 -0.31 0.26
N PRO A 309 14.10 0.40 -0.68
CA PRO A 309 13.58 -0.26 -1.86
C PRO A 309 14.76 -0.97 -2.57
N PRO A 310 14.60 -2.24 -2.98
CA PRO A 310 15.72 -3.04 -3.47
C PRO A 310 16.35 -2.39 -4.71
N VAL A 311 17.65 -2.10 -4.64
CA VAL A 311 18.41 -1.34 -5.64
C VAL A 311 18.42 -2.00 -7.03
N ARG A 312 18.00 -3.27 -7.10
CA ARG A 312 17.58 -3.95 -8.32
C ARG A 312 16.32 -4.75 -8.03
N PRO A 313 15.28 -4.72 -8.89
CA PRO A 313 14.24 -5.74 -8.85
C PRO A 313 14.86 -7.06 -9.35
N VAL A 314 15.34 -7.87 -8.41
CA VAL A 314 15.44 -9.31 -8.65
C VAL A 314 14.00 -9.78 -8.81
N ALA A 315 13.68 -10.38 -9.96
CA ALA A 315 12.37 -10.98 -10.18
C ALA A 315 12.27 -12.29 -9.38
N ALA A 316 12.17 -12.16 -8.05
CA ALA A 316 11.73 -13.23 -7.19
C ALA A 316 10.39 -13.71 -7.72
N LYS A 317 10.28 -15.02 -7.99
CA LYS A 317 9.00 -15.61 -8.38
C LYS A 317 8.07 -15.44 -7.18
N PHE A 318 7.02 -14.65 -7.34
CA PHE A 318 5.91 -14.62 -6.39
C PHE A 318 5.20 -15.98 -6.50
N ASN A 319 5.71 -16.95 -5.73
CA ASN A 319 5.15 -18.30 -5.59
C ASN A 319 3.89 -18.31 -4.71
N TRP A 320 3.53 -17.17 -4.10
CA TRP A 320 2.36 -17.05 -3.27
C TRP A 320 1.10 -17.49 -4.02
N SER A 321 0.33 -18.36 -3.38
CA SER A 321 -0.89 -18.96 -3.91
C SER A 321 -2.00 -18.88 -2.86
N ARG A 322 -3.25 -18.91 -3.32
CA ARG A 322 -4.41 -19.22 -2.47
C ARG A 322 -4.62 -20.73 -2.36
N ASP A 323 -4.24 -21.48 -3.39
CA ASP A 323 -4.28 -22.93 -3.38
C ASP A 323 -2.97 -23.43 -2.76
N VAL A 324 -3.03 -23.70 -1.44
CA VAL A 324 -1.92 -24.10 -0.57
C VAL A 324 -2.45 -25.04 0.52
N GLU A 325 -1.58 -25.90 1.06
CA GLU A 325 -1.94 -26.77 2.16
C GLU A 325 -2.12 -25.98 3.46
N MET A 326 -3.21 -26.26 4.19
CA MET A 326 -3.64 -25.52 5.37
C MET A 326 -3.69 -26.44 6.60
N VAL A 327 -3.08 -26.00 7.70
CA VAL A 327 -3.09 -26.65 9.01
C VAL A 327 -4.16 -26.00 9.88
N ILE A 328 -4.92 -26.84 10.60
CA ILE A 328 -6.00 -26.41 11.49
C ILE A 328 -5.43 -26.02 12.86
N CYS A 329 -5.60 -24.77 13.25
CA CYS A 329 -5.15 -24.21 14.52
C CYS A 329 -6.33 -23.92 15.44
N ASN A 330 -6.33 -24.47 16.66
CA ASN A 330 -7.26 -24.07 17.72
C ASN A 330 -6.70 -22.86 18.46
N PHE A 331 -7.52 -21.84 18.74
CA PHE A 331 -7.09 -20.63 19.44
C PHE A 331 -8.18 -20.02 20.33
N THR A 332 -7.78 -19.14 21.24
CA THR A 332 -8.67 -18.17 21.93
C THR A 332 -8.46 -16.78 21.35
N ARG A 333 -9.55 -16.01 21.20
CA ARG A 333 -9.53 -14.65 20.64
C ARG A 333 -9.51 -13.60 21.75
N THR A 334 -8.61 -12.64 21.66
CA THR A 334 -8.70 -11.36 22.38
C THR A 334 -9.33 -10.31 21.47
N THR A 335 -10.35 -9.61 21.97
CA THR A 335 -10.94 -8.43 21.32
C THR A 335 -10.41 -7.16 21.96
N ALA A 336 -10.55 -6.02 21.26
CA ALA A 336 -10.19 -4.70 21.78
C ALA A 336 -11.33 -3.71 21.54
N ARG A 337 -11.52 -2.75 22.44
CA ARG A 337 -12.43 -1.62 22.28
C ARG A 337 -11.83 -0.35 22.86
N TYR A 338 -11.88 0.74 22.11
CA TYR A 338 -11.60 2.07 22.63
C TYR A 338 -12.82 2.57 23.41
N ILE A 339 -12.59 3.05 24.64
CA ILE A 339 -13.61 3.76 25.42
C ILE A 339 -13.66 5.21 24.89
N GLN A 340 -14.83 5.86 24.93
CA GLN A 340 -14.97 7.27 24.47
C GLN A 340 -15.52 8.20 25.57
N GLU A 341 -16.18 7.64 26.58
CA GLU A 341 -16.87 8.34 27.65
C GLU A 341 -16.72 7.54 28.96
N GLY A 342 -16.54 8.23 30.08
CA GLY A 342 -16.32 7.62 31.40
C GLY A 342 -15.00 8.05 32.05
N PRO A 343 -14.64 7.48 33.22
CA PRO A 343 -13.35 7.72 33.85
C PRO A 343 -12.19 7.20 33.00
N ASP A 344 -12.39 6.06 32.33
CA ASP A 344 -11.39 5.33 31.55
C ASP A 344 -11.20 5.90 30.13
N SER A 345 -11.64 7.14 29.90
CA SER A 345 -11.34 7.89 28.68
C SER A 345 -11.93 7.25 27.41
N GLY A 346 -11.17 6.98 26.36
CA GLY A 346 -9.75 7.28 26.09
C GLY A 346 -8.77 6.10 26.17
N GLN A 347 -9.07 5.02 26.88
CA GLN A 347 -8.24 3.80 26.93
C GLN A 347 -8.68 2.75 25.88
N VAL A 348 -7.80 1.79 25.56
CA VAL A 348 -8.19 0.54 24.88
C VAL A 348 -8.28 -0.58 25.91
N VAL A 349 -9.51 -1.01 26.21
CA VAL A 349 -9.75 -2.23 26.98
C VAL A 349 -9.70 -3.42 26.03
N MET A 350 -8.98 -4.47 26.45
CA MET A 350 -8.94 -5.76 25.76
C MET A 350 -9.66 -6.82 26.57
N GLU A 351 -10.34 -7.75 25.89
CA GLU A 351 -11.14 -8.79 26.51
C GLU A 351 -10.81 -10.16 25.88
N ALA A 352 -10.26 -11.07 26.69
CA ALA A 352 -9.86 -12.41 26.26
C ALA A 352 -11.06 -13.38 26.30
N SER A 353 -11.51 -13.82 25.14
CA SER A 353 -12.60 -14.79 25.01
C SER A 353 -12.17 -16.20 25.42
N ARG A 354 -12.99 -16.83 26.27
CA ARG A 354 -12.84 -18.26 26.62
C ARG A 354 -13.40 -19.20 25.54
N LYS A 355 -14.05 -18.67 24.49
CA LYS A 355 -14.52 -19.47 23.34
C LYS A 355 -13.30 -19.98 22.58
N ARG A 356 -13.25 -21.30 22.36
CA ARG A 356 -12.30 -21.91 21.43
C ARG A 356 -12.77 -21.66 20.00
N GLU A 357 -11.87 -21.19 19.16
CA GLU A 357 -12.10 -20.90 17.76
C GLU A 357 -11.06 -21.61 16.89
N VAL A 358 -11.34 -21.71 15.59
CA VAL A 358 -10.53 -22.46 14.63
C VAL A 358 -10.10 -21.55 13.50
N ILE A 359 -8.80 -21.46 13.24
CA ILE A 359 -8.21 -20.74 12.11
C ILE A 359 -7.38 -21.72 11.27
N GLU A 360 -7.55 -21.65 9.95
CA GLU A 360 -6.70 -22.36 9.01
C GLU A 360 -5.46 -21.50 8.74
N VAL A 361 -4.26 -22.06 8.84
CA VAL A 361 -3.00 -21.37 8.58
C VAL A 361 -2.21 -22.16 7.54
N ALA A 362 -1.57 -21.51 6.58
CA ALA A 362 -0.73 -22.22 5.61
C ALA A 362 0.35 -23.06 6.32
N GLU A 363 0.68 -24.23 5.78
CA GLU A 363 1.62 -25.15 6.41
C GLU A 363 3.02 -24.53 6.62
N THR A 364 3.75 -24.95 7.65
CA THR A 364 5.01 -24.30 8.05
C THR A 364 6.04 -24.30 6.90
N SER A 365 6.12 -25.39 6.14
CA SER A 365 7.05 -25.49 4.98
C SER A 365 6.71 -24.51 3.86
N LEU A 366 5.43 -24.19 3.70
CA LEU A 366 4.93 -23.23 2.71
C LEU A 366 4.98 -21.78 3.22
N SER A 367 5.24 -21.58 4.51
CA SER A 367 5.25 -20.28 5.21
C SER A 367 6.65 -19.68 5.39
N GLU A 368 7.67 -20.33 4.83
CA GLU A 368 9.04 -19.79 4.69
C GLU A 368 9.18 -18.89 3.45
N GLU A 369 10.23 -18.08 3.39
CA GLU A 369 10.41 -17.09 2.33
C GLU A 369 10.59 -17.75 0.95
N GLY A 370 9.63 -17.50 0.05
CA GLY A 370 9.55 -18.15 -1.26
C GLY A 370 8.63 -19.38 -1.31
N GLY A 371 8.10 -19.83 -0.17
CA GLY A 371 7.00 -20.79 -0.09
C GLY A 371 5.66 -20.20 -0.54
N ALA A 372 4.66 -21.06 -0.77
CA ALA A 372 3.39 -20.65 -1.37
C ALA A 372 2.42 -19.96 -0.38
N GLY A 373 2.55 -20.20 0.92
CA GLY A 373 1.77 -19.57 1.99
C GLY A 373 2.38 -18.25 2.50
N PHE A 374 3.62 -17.96 2.14
CA PHE A 374 4.31 -16.71 2.48
C PHE A 374 3.81 -15.56 1.62
N ILE A 375 3.26 -14.51 2.26
CA ILE A 375 2.74 -13.31 1.58
C ILE A 375 3.84 -12.26 1.38
N GLY A 376 4.79 -12.15 2.31
CA GLY A 376 5.88 -11.18 2.27
C GLY A 376 6.50 -10.89 3.64
N ASN A 377 7.53 -10.05 3.65
CA ASN A 377 8.23 -9.59 4.85
C ASN A 377 8.32 -8.05 4.94
N GLY A 378 8.27 -7.54 6.17
CA GLY A 378 8.71 -6.21 6.55
C GLY A 378 10.09 -6.27 7.21
N SER A 379 10.51 -5.20 7.90
CA SER A 379 11.80 -5.19 8.62
C SER A 379 11.82 -6.01 9.91
N THR A 380 10.65 -6.28 10.51
CA THR A 380 10.53 -6.96 11.82
C THR A 380 9.57 -8.16 11.81
N LYS A 381 8.70 -8.28 10.80
CA LYS A 381 7.62 -9.28 10.72
C LYS A 381 7.52 -9.93 9.35
N ARG A 382 7.05 -11.19 9.30
CA ARG A 382 6.59 -11.87 8.07
C ARG A 382 5.08 -12.09 8.09
N GLY A 383 4.48 -12.02 6.91
CA GLY A 383 3.06 -12.28 6.67
C GLY A 383 2.83 -13.70 6.14
N ILE A 384 1.97 -14.46 6.83
CA ILE A 384 1.60 -15.84 6.51
C ILE A 384 0.11 -15.88 6.14
N TYR A 385 -0.26 -16.61 5.08
CA TYR A 385 -1.63 -16.75 4.63
C TYR A 385 -2.48 -17.60 5.61
N ALA A 386 -3.70 -17.16 5.87
CA ALA A 386 -4.64 -17.82 6.74
C ALA A 386 -6.09 -17.65 6.26
N ARG A 387 -7.00 -18.49 6.78
CA ARG A 387 -8.45 -18.34 6.61
C ARG A 387 -9.17 -18.52 7.94
N PHE A 388 -10.18 -17.68 8.16
CA PHE A 388 -11.05 -17.76 9.33
C PHE A 388 -12.50 -17.51 8.90
N GLU A 389 -13.42 -18.41 9.26
CA GLU A 389 -14.86 -18.36 8.89
C GLU A 389 -15.10 -18.09 7.38
N GLY A 390 -14.23 -18.65 6.51
CA GLY A 390 -14.30 -18.50 5.05
C GLY A 390 -13.74 -17.18 4.49
N GLN A 391 -13.31 -16.25 5.34
CA GLN A 391 -12.63 -15.01 4.96
C GLN A 391 -11.10 -15.22 4.93
N GLU A 392 -10.41 -14.58 3.98
CA GLU A 392 -8.94 -14.59 3.88
C GLU A 392 -8.28 -13.61 4.84
N TYR A 393 -7.16 -14.01 5.44
CA TYR A 393 -6.36 -13.25 6.42
C TYR A 393 -4.86 -13.29 6.09
N VAL A 394 -4.14 -12.28 6.57
CA VAL A 394 -2.70 -12.35 6.80
C VAL A 394 -2.43 -12.40 8.30
N ILE A 395 -1.67 -13.40 8.74
CA ILE A 395 -1.09 -13.49 10.08
C ILE A 395 0.28 -12.84 10.05
N THR A 396 0.53 -11.84 10.90
CA THR A 396 1.85 -11.25 11.11
C THR A 396 2.52 -11.88 12.32
N VAL A 397 3.71 -12.46 12.12
CA VAL A 397 4.60 -12.93 13.20
C VAL A 397 5.96 -12.26 13.10
N PRO A 398 6.66 -12.00 14.22
CA PRO A 398 8.05 -11.55 14.21
C PRO A 398 8.99 -12.46 13.39
N ILE A 399 10.05 -11.86 12.86
CA ILE A 399 11.12 -12.56 12.13
C ILE A 399 12.16 -13.16 13.09
N ASP A 400 12.41 -12.50 14.23
CA ASP A 400 13.42 -12.94 15.19
C ASP A 400 12.92 -14.10 16.06
N LEU A 401 13.23 -15.32 15.62
CA LEU A 401 12.86 -16.56 16.29
C LEU A 401 13.51 -16.76 17.68
N GLN A 402 14.38 -15.84 18.15
CA GLN A 402 14.94 -15.87 19.51
C GLN A 402 14.11 -15.07 20.53
N MET A 403 13.12 -14.27 20.11
CA MET A 403 12.25 -13.52 21.02
C MET A 403 11.42 -14.45 21.92
N SER A 404 11.25 -14.08 23.19
CA SER A 404 10.44 -14.90 24.11
C SER A 404 8.95 -14.81 23.77
N HIS A 405 8.18 -15.81 24.20
CA HIS A 405 6.72 -15.78 24.02
C HIS A 405 6.05 -14.57 24.72
N CYS A 406 6.66 -14.02 25.77
CA CYS A 406 6.18 -12.81 26.44
C CYS A 406 6.45 -11.55 25.61
N ASP A 407 7.69 -11.35 25.13
CA ASP A 407 8.04 -10.18 24.30
C ASP A 407 7.16 -10.11 23.04
N VAL A 408 6.87 -11.27 22.45
CA VAL A 408 5.98 -11.38 21.29
C VAL A 408 4.52 -11.11 21.66
N GLN A 409 4.05 -11.53 22.84
CA GLN A 409 2.73 -11.16 23.32
C GLN A 409 2.60 -9.64 23.50
N ASP A 410 3.53 -9.02 24.22
CA ASP A 410 3.48 -7.59 24.56
C ASP A 410 3.50 -6.70 23.31
N ILE A 411 4.31 -7.07 22.31
CA ILE A 411 4.37 -6.37 21.02
C ILE A 411 3.06 -6.53 20.23
N LEU A 412 2.52 -7.75 20.11
CA LEU A 412 1.29 -7.99 19.35
C LEU A 412 0.06 -7.35 20.04
N GLU A 413 0.04 -7.32 21.37
CA GLU A 413 -0.95 -6.57 22.14
C GLU A 413 -0.85 -5.06 21.89
N ALA A 414 0.35 -4.48 21.92
CA ALA A 414 0.56 -3.06 21.66
C ALA A 414 0.17 -2.67 20.22
N GLU A 415 0.50 -3.51 19.24
CA GLU A 415 0.15 -3.29 17.82
C GLU A 415 -1.38 -3.42 17.60
N PHE A 416 -2.04 -4.34 18.28
CA PHE A 416 -3.50 -4.46 18.26
C PHE A 416 -4.20 -3.28 18.95
N LYS A 417 -3.66 -2.78 20.07
CA LYS A 417 -4.10 -1.54 20.73
C LYS A 417 -3.95 -0.32 19.80
N LEU A 418 -2.81 -0.18 19.10
CA LEU A 418 -2.59 0.90 18.12
C LEU A 418 -3.54 0.81 16.92
N LEU A 419 -3.84 -0.39 16.42
CA LEU A 419 -4.79 -0.60 15.34
C LEU A 419 -6.23 -0.22 15.77
N CYS A 420 -6.62 -0.53 17.01
CA CYS A 420 -7.88 -0.10 17.63
C CYS A 420 -7.96 1.43 17.82
N LEU A 421 -6.87 2.05 18.31
CA LEU A 421 -6.77 3.51 18.45
C LEU A 421 -6.89 4.22 17.10
N GLY A 422 -6.20 3.72 16.07
CA GLY A 422 -6.23 4.29 14.72
C GLY A 422 -7.64 4.34 14.13
N ASP A 423 -8.37 3.23 14.21
CA ASP A 423 -9.77 3.16 13.74
C ASP A 423 -10.68 4.12 14.52
N SER A 424 -10.50 4.20 15.84
CA SER A 424 -11.29 5.06 16.73
C SER A 424 -11.03 6.55 16.50
N PHE A 425 -9.76 6.94 16.35
CA PHE A 425 -9.36 8.30 15.95
C PHE A 425 -9.86 8.63 14.54
N LYS A 426 -9.94 7.64 13.64
CA LYS A 426 -10.46 7.84 12.28
C LYS A 426 -11.97 8.09 12.27
N ILE A 427 -12.74 7.44 13.15
CA ILE A 427 -14.15 7.76 13.37
C ILE A 427 -14.29 9.21 13.88
N ALA A 428 -13.45 9.66 14.82
CA ALA A 428 -13.44 11.04 15.30
C ALA A 428 -13.07 12.06 14.20
N PHE A 429 -12.10 11.73 13.34
CA PHE A 429 -11.70 12.53 12.18
C PHE A 429 -12.83 12.68 11.15
N ASP A 430 -13.51 11.58 10.80
CA ASP A 430 -14.65 11.61 9.86
C ASP A 430 -15.84 12.39 10.44
N ALA A 431 -16.08 12.29 11.75
CA ALA A 431 -17.09 13.09 12.44
C ALA A 431 -16.73 14.59 12.43
N HIS A 432 -15.46 14.95 12.67
CA HIS A 432 -14.98 16.34 12.55
C HIS A 432 -15.12 16.87 11.12
N ALA A 433 -14.72 16.09 10.12
CA ALA A 433 -14.90 16.43 8.70
C ALA A 433 -16.36 16.66 8.33
N SER A 434 -17.26 15.79 8.80
CA SER A 434 -18.71 15.92 8.60
C SER A 434 -19.26 17.19 9.26
N ASN A 435 -18.84 17.50 10.48
CA ASN A 435 -19.23 18.72 11.21
C ASN A 435 -18.69 20.01 10.56
N LYS A 436 -17.58 19.92 9.80
CA LYS A 436 -17.05 21.01 8.96
C LYS A 436 -17.63 21.04 7.54
N GLY A 437 -18.51 20.10 7.18
CA GLY A 437 -19.10 19.98 5.83
C GLY A 437 -18.16 19.45 4.74
N VAL A 438 -17.01 18.89 5.11
CA VAL A 438 -15.93 18.50 4.19
C VAL A 438 -16.16 17.07 3.64
N VAL A 439 -17.10 16.95 2.70
CA VAL A 439 -17.52 15.66 2.12
C VAL A 439 -16.59 15.08 1.03
N THR A 440 -15.49 15.77 0.69
CA THR A 440 -14.61 15.45 -0.46
C THR A 440 -13.32 14.72 -0.09
N ILE A 441 -13.13 14.35 1.17
CA ILE A 441 -11.92 13.63 1.63
C ILE A 441 -11.87 12.23 0.99
N PRO A 442 -10.74 11.81 0.39
CA PRO A 442 -10.56 10.44 -0.08
C PRO A 442 -10.80 9.40 1.02
N LYS A 443 -11.58 8.36 0.73
CA LYS A 443 -11.95 7.34 1.71
C LYS A 443 -10.76 6.47 2.10
N PHE A 444 -10.49 6.42 3.41
CA PHE A 444 -9.59 5.46 4.02
C PHE A 444 -10.11 4.99 5.38
N TYR A 445 -9.58 3.87 5.87
CA TYR A 445 -9.92 3.24 7.15
C TYR A 445 -8.73 2.39 7.65
N PHE A 446 -8.75 1.91 8.89
CA PHE A 446 -7.72 1.00 9.43
C PHE A 446 -8.17 -0.46 9.33
N ASN A 447 -7.25 -1.41 9.14
CA ASN A 447 -7.57 -2.84 9.01
C ASN A 447 -7.96 -3.52 10.35
N PHE A 448 -8.55 -2.76 11.27
CA PHE A 448 -8.98 -3.19 12.60
C PHE A 448 -10.26 -4.04 12.54
N LYS A 449 -11.22 -3.67 11.69
CA LYS A 449 -12.51 -4.36 11.63
C LYS A 449 -12.36 -5.80 11.14
N GLY A 450 -12.51 -6.75 12.08
CA GLY A 450 -12.33 -8.17 11.84
C GLY A 450 -10.92 -8.69 12.17
N ALA A 451 -10.00 -7.83 12.61
CA ALA A 451 -8.70 -8.26 13.11
C ALA A 451 -8.84 -9.16 14.34
N ILE A 452 -7.87 -10.06 14.51
CA ILE A 452 -7.85 -11.11 15.53
C ILE A 452 -6.48 -11.06 16.22
N LEU A 453 -6.44 -10.65 17.48
CA LEU A 453 -5.35 -11.06 18.37
C LEU A 453 -5.71 -12.43 18.92
N GLY A 454 -4.88 -13.44 18.63
CA GLY A 454 -5.17 -14.84 18.95
C GLY A 454 -4.05 -15.50 19.74
N GLN A 455 -4.41 -16.42 20.63
CA GLN A 455 -3.49 -17.31 21.33
C GLN A 455 -3.81 -18.76 20.97
N ILE A 456 -2.85 -19.45 20.34
CA ILE A 456 -2.94 -20.86 20.00
C ILE A 456 -3.07 -21.71 21.27
N ILE A 457 -4.00 -22.65 21.23
CA ILE A 457 -4.15 -23.71 22.21
C ILE A 457 -3.32 -24.91 21.70
N PRO A 458 -2.20 -25.28 22.36
CA PRO A 458 -1.38 -26.40 21.90
C PRO A 458 -2.16 -27.71 21.90
N SER A 459 -2.10 -28.47 20.82
CA SER A 459 -2.63 -29.84 20.81
C SER A 459 -1.60 -30.81 21.39
N PRO A 460 -1.91 -31.59 22.44
CA PRO A 460 -0.98 -32.55 23.01
C PRO A 460 -0.65 -33.72 22.08
N THR A 461 -1.37 -33.86 20.96
CA THR A 461 -1.16 -34.92 19.95
C THR A 461 -0.39 -34.46 18.71
N SER A 462 -0.03 -33.18 18.61
CA SER A 462 0.66 -32.66 17.42
C SER A 462 2.03 -32.08 17.74
N ASN A 463 3.07 -32.70 17.18
CA ASN A 463 4.44 -32.18 17.22
C ASN A 463 4.65 -31.02 16.22
N SER A 464 3.73 -30.76 15.29
CA SER A 464 3.82 -29.63 14.37
C SER A 464 3.36 -28.34 15.05
N ARG A 465 4.23 -27.33 15.12
CA ARG A 465 3.85 -25.94 15.41
C ARG A 465 3.65 -25.18 14.09
N PRO A 466 2.40 -24.86 13.68
CA PRO A 466 2.14 -24.14 12.43
C PRO A 466 2.62 -22.68 12.46
N LEU A 467 2.64 -22.06 13.65
CA LEU A 467 3.28 -20.76 13.89
C LEU A 467 4.45 -20.90 14.88
N PRO A 468 5.49 -20.05 14.79
CA PRO A 468 6.65 -20.08 15.69
C PRO A 468 6.30 -19.74 17.15
N TYR A 469 5.30 -18.90 17.38
CA TYR A 469 4.86 -18.45 18.71
C TYR A 469 3.40 -18.84 18.98
N LEU A 470 3.02 -18.86 20.25
CA LEU A 470 1.63 -19.12 20.66
C LEU A 470 0.70 -17.96 20.28
N ASN A 471 1.15 -16.72 20.45
CA ASN A 471 0.35 -15.53 20.19
C ASN A 471 0.59 -15.02 18.76
N PHE A 472 -0.47 -14.55 18.11
CA PHE A 472 -0.45 -14.05 16.73
C PHE A 472 -1.43 -12.90 16.53
N LEU A 473 -1.12 -11.97 15.63
CA LEU A 473 -2.05 -10.97 15.12
C LEU A 473 -2.43 -11.33 13.68
N ALA A 474 -3.72 -11.49 13.41
CA ALA A 474 -4.26 -11.66 12.06
C ALA A 474 -5.10 -10.43 11.66
N THR A 475 -4.97 -9.98 10.42
CA THR A 475 -5.85 -8.94 9.85
C THR A 475 -6.42 -9.41 8.50
N PRO A 476 -7.61 -8.93 8.08
CA PRO A 476 -8.21 -9.33 6.81
C PRO A 476 -7.27 -9.07 5.63
N LEU A 477 -7.16 -10.05 4.72
CA LEU A 477 -6.21 -9.98 3.61
C LEU A 477 -6.60 -8.89 2.60
N LEU A 478 -5.71 -7.93 2.39
CA LEU A 478 -5.83 -6.93 1.31
C LEU A 478 -5.34 -7.51 -0.04
N PRO A 479 -5.82 -6.99 -1.18
CA PRO A 479 -5.33 -7.38 -2.51
C PRO A 479 -3.80 -7.23 -2.62
N CYS A 480 -3.11 -8.37 -2.77
CA CYS A 480 -1.65 -8.49 -2.69
C CYS A 480 -1.04 -9.26 -3.88
N GLY A 481 -1.82 -9.60 -4.91
CA GLY A 481 -1.33 -10.35 -6.06
C GLY A 481 -0.46 -9.51 -7.01
N PRO A 482 0.26 -10.14 -7.97
CA PRO A 482 1.08 -9.42 -8.96
C PRO A 482 0.33 -8.39 -9.83
N VAL A 483 -1.00 -8.45 -9.83
CA VAL A 483 -1.92 -7.55 -10.53
C VAL A 483 -2.40 -6.34 -9.71
N ASP A 484 -2.18 -6.36 -8.40
CA ASP A 484 -2.64 -5.33 -7.47
C ASP A 484 -1.66 -4.15 -7.34
N ALA A 485 -2.03 -3.14 -6.57
CA ALA A 485 -1.15 -2.02 -6.23
C ALA A 485 -0.26 -2.40 -5.03
N PRO A 486 1.05 -2.10 -5.05
CA PRO A 486 1.90 -2.35 -3.90
C PRO A 486 1.47 -1.52 -2.69
N VAL A 487 1.77 -2.00 -1.48
CA VAL A 487 1.59 -1.22 -0.25
C VAL A 487 2.32 0.11 -0.38
N LYS A 488 1.57 1.21 -0.24
CA LYS A 488 2.10 2.57 -0.26
C LYS A 488 2.37 3.02 1.17
N LYS A 489 3.55 3.58 1.39
CA LYS A 489 3.91 4.30 2.62
C LYS A 489 3.58 5.79 2.46
N PHE A 490 2.95 6.37 3.47
CA PHE A 490 2.44 7.75 3.48
C PHE A 490 3.17 8.64 4.47
N THR A 491 3.56 8.09 5.63
CA THR A 491 4.52 8.71 6.55
C THR A 491 5.59 7.69 6.92
N GLY A 492 6.77 8.17 7.33
CA GLY A 492 7.79 7.36 8.00
C GLY A 492 7.84 7.70 9.49
N ASN A 493 8.42 6.80 10.29
CA ASN A 493 8.53 6.93 11.74
C ASN A 493 9.14 8.30 12.16
N GLY A 494 10.22 8.76 11.52
CA GLY A 494 10.85 10.07 11.81
C GLY A 494 10.67 11.18 10.75
N SER A 495 9.83 10.96 9.73
CA SER A 495 9.66 11.94 8.63
C SER A 495 8.31 11.82 7.95
N ILE A 496 7.61 12.95 7.75
CA ILE A 496 6.26 12.95 7.18
C ILE A 496 6.23 12.63 5.67
N GLY A 497 7.24 13.08 4.91
CA GLY A 497 7.31 12.92 3.45
C GLY A 497 6.45 13.93 2.68
N ASP A 498 6.47 13.85 1.35
CA ASP A 498 5.78 14.80 0.47
C ASP A 498 4.31 14.43 0.20
N ALA A 499 3.44 15.44 0.21
CA ALA A 499 1.98 15.30 0.12
C ALA A 499 1.45 15.58 -1.30
N ASP A 500 2.01 14.96 -2.34
CA ASP A 500 1.67 15.30 -3.74
C ASP A 500 0.23 14.98 -4.13
N ASP A 501 -0.33 13.87 -3.63
CA ASP A 501 -1.64 13.36 -4.02
C ASP A 501 -2.69 13.46 -2.90
N HIS A 502 -3.97 13.41 -3.28
CA HIS A 502 -5.09 13.64 -2.37
C HIS A 502 -5.20 12.62 -1.23
N ILE A 503 -4.80 11.36 -1.41
CA ILE A 503 -4.89 10.34 -0.34
C ILE A 503 -3.73 10.50 0.65
N THR A 504 -2.52 10.82 0.19
CA THR A 504 -1.41 11.21 1.08
C THR A 504 -1.76 12.45 1.90
N ARG A 505 -2.34 13.48 1.26
CA ARG A 505 -2.87 14.67 1.95
C ARG A 505 -3.89 14.34 3.04
N ALA A 506 -4.79 13.38 2.79
CA ALA A 506 -5.80 12.97 3.77
C ALA A 506 -5.17 12.29 4.98
N ILE A 507 -4.18 11.43 4.75
CA ILE A 507 -3.48 10.68 5.80
C ILE A 507 -2.54 11.60 6.60
N HIS A 508 -1.89 12.58 5.96
CA HIS A 508 -1.13 13.63 6.66
C HIS A 508 -2.03 14.53 7.52
N ALA A 509 -3.20 14.91 7.00
CA ALA A 509 -4.18 15.69 7.76
C ALA A 509 -4.74 14.88 8.96
N PHE A 510 -4.88 13.57 8.81
CA PHE A 510 -5.23 12.68 9.92
C PHE A 510 -4.11 12.53 10.95
N ALA A 511 -2.85 12.41 10.54
CA ALA A 511 -1.72 12.40 11.47
C ALA A 511 -1.66 13.72 12.27
N HIS A 512 -1.82 14.87 11.61
CA HIS A 512 -1.92 16.17 12.29
C HIS A 512 -3.13 16.24 13.23
N PHE A 513 -4.32 15.81 12.77
CA PHE A 513 -5.51 15.72 13.62
C PHE A 513 -5.29 14.81 14.84
N SER A 514 -4.54 13.70 14.72
CA SER A 514 -4.28 12.81 15.85
C SER A 514 -3.49 13.49 16.97
N VAL A 515 -2.53 14.35 16.63
CA VAL A 515 -1.77 15.15 17.59
C VAL A 515 -2.68 16.18 18.28
N LEU A 516 -3.51 16.89 17.51
CA LEU A 516 -4.41 17.89 18.08
C LEU A 516 -5.51 17.25 18.95
N TYR A 517 -6.17 16.21 18.44
CA TYR A 517 -7.24 15.48 19.13
C TYR A 517 -6.75 14.79 20.40
N SER A 518 -5.48 14.37 20.45
CA SER A 518 -4.85 13.80 21.66
C SER A 518 -4.27 14.84 22.61
N GLN A 519 -4.37 16.14 22.34
CA GLN A 519 -3.69 17.21 23.11
C GLN A 519 -2.17 16.99 23.20
N GLU A 520 -1.56 16.74 22.04
CA GLU A 520 -0.15 16.38 21.81
C GLU A 520 0.31 15.05 22.45
N ASN A 521 -0.61 14.25 23.01
CA ASN A 521 -0.25 13.00 23.68
C ASN A 521 0.03 11.81 22.74
N LEU A 522 -0.46 11.83 21.50
CA LEU A 522 -0.27 10.76 20.53
C LEU A 522 -0.15 11.28 19.08
N LEU A 523 0.90 10.85 18.39
CA LEU A 523 1.09 11.03 16.95
C LEU A 523 1.09 9.66 16.26
N PHE A 524 0.21 9.43 15.29
CA PHE A 524 0.36 8.28 14.39
C PHE A 524 1.46 8.49 13.34
N CYS A 525 2.39 7.54 13.25
CA CYS A 525 3.55 7.57 12.35
C CYS A 525 3.71 6.25 11.57
N ASP A 526 4.67 6.24 10.64
CA ASP A 526 4.99 5.11 9.75
C ASP A 526 3.80 4.58 8.90
N LEU A 527 2.75 5.40 8.74
CA LEU A 527 1.44 5.04 8.18
C LEU A 527 1.58 4.53 6.74
N GLN A 528 1.04 3.33 6.50
CA GLN A 528 1.14 2.59 5.24
C GLN A 528 -0.14 1.80 4.97
N GLY A 529 -0.40 1.47 3.70
CA GLY A 529 -1.66 0.82 3.32
C GLY A 529 -1.74 0.40 1.85
N ALA A 530 -2.79 -0.36 1.52
CA ALA A 530 -3.11 -0.79 0.16
C ALA A 530 -4.57 -0.46 -0.19
N LEU A 531 -4.95 -0.55 -1.47
CA LEU A 531 -6.34 -0.36 -1.88
C LEU A 531 -7.15 -1.64 -1.62
N ASP A 532 -8.31 -1.52 -0.98
CA ASP A 532 -9.29 -2.61 -0.85
C ASP A 532 -9.92 -2.94 -2.23
N ILE A 533 -10.70 -4.02 -2.28
CA ILE A 533 -11.44 -4.45 -3.49
C ILE A 533 -12.49 -3.41 -3.98
N LYS A 534 -12.75 -2.35 -3.21
CA LYS A 534 -13.69 -1.26 -3.53
C LYS A 534 -12.96 0.03 -3.94
N GLY A 535 -11.63 0.06 -3.90
CA GLY A 535 -10.80 1.23 -4.20
C GLY A 535 -10.66 2.25 -3.06
N HIS A 536 -10.98 1.88 -1.82
CA HIS A 536 -10.66 2.66 -0.62
C HIS A 536 -9.26 2.32 -0.11
N MET A 537 -8.57 3.25 0.56
CA MET A 537 -7.27 2.98 1.16
C MET A 537 -7.43 2.33 2.53
N CYS A 538 -6.92 1.10 2.71
CA CYS A 538 -6.89 0.43 3.99
C CYS A 538 -5.49 0.55 4.61
N LEU A 539 -5.40 1.17 5.78
CA LEU A 539 -4.17 1.36 6.53
C LEU A 539 -3.87 0.13 7.41
N ILE A 540 -2.61 -0.28 7.40
CA ILE A 540 -2.10 -1.47 8.09
C ILE A 540 -0.87 -1.08 8.92
N ASP A 541 -0.57 -1.88 9.95
CA ASP A 541 0.69 -1.80 10.72
C ASP A 541 1.07 -0.37 11.19
N PRO A 542 0.16 0.37 11.87
CA PRO A 542 0.43 1.73 12.30
C PRO A 542 1.39 1.76 13.49
N GLN A 543 2.32 2.72 13.47
CA GLN A 543 3.16 3.05 14.63
C GLN A 543 2.66 4.35 15.27
N ALA A 544 3.11 4.64 16.48
CA ALA A 544 2.82 5.92 17.12
C ALA A 544 3.98 6.42 18.00
N HIS A 545 3.98 7.72 18.25
CA HIS A 545 4.77 8.35 19.30
C HIS A 545 3.87 8.87 20.40
N THR A 546 4.25 8.66 21.66
CA THR A 546 3.50 9.15 22.82
C THR A 546 4.19 10.31 23.53
N SER A 547 3.45 11.23 24.14
CA SER A 547 4.05 12.26 25.01
C SER A 547 4.71 11.65 26.25
N SER A 548 4.19 10.52 26.73
CA SER A 548 4.51 9.95 28.03
C SER A 548 5.98 9.62 28.17
N ALA A 549 6.60 10.16 29.23
CA ALA A 549 7.73 9.50 29.87
C ALA A 549 7.22 8.33 30.71
N ALA A 550 6.58 7.35 30.05
CA ALA A 550 6.05 6.15 30.69
C ALA A 550 7.20 5.47 31.45
N THR A 551 6.93 5.02 32.67
CA THR A 551 7.93 4.41 33.55
C THR A 551 8.32 2.99 33.10
N GLY A 552 7.51 2.37 32.24
CA GLY A 552 7.82 1.10 31.56
C GLY A 552 8.63 1.27 30.27
N PRO A 553 9.11 0.15 29.68
CA PRO A 553 9.85 0.18 28.42
C PRO A 553 8.97 0.65 27.26
N ARG A 554 9.43 1.66 26.51
CA ARG A 554 8.80 2.03 25.24
C ARG A 554 9.02 0.93 24.20
N HIS A 555 7.98 0.62 23.42
CA HIS A 555 8.09 -0.26 22.26
C HIS A 555 9.09 0.31 21.22
N TYR A 556 9.74 -0.56 20.44
CA TYR A 556 10.88 -0.19 19.58
C TYR A 556 10.62 0.90 18.53
N TRP A 557 9.35 1.19 18.22
CA TRP A 557 8.95 2.29 17.34
C TRP A 557 8.78 3.64 18.06
N ASP A 558 8.46 3.65 19.36
CA ASP A 558 8.08 4.88 20.09
C ASP A 558 9.31 5.64 20.61
N ARG A 559 9.57 6.78 19.98
CA ARG A 559 10.65 7.72 20.31
C ARG A 559 10.19 8.88 21.21
N GLY A 560 8.90 8.93 21.50
CA GLY A 560 8.28 9.87 22.42
C GLY A 560 8.11 11.30 21.90
N PRO A 561 7.99 12.31 22.80
CA PRO A 561 7.59 13.67 22.44
C PRO A 561 8.58 14.40 21.52
N VAL A 562 9.83 13.93 21.43
CA VAL A 562 10.84 14.50 20.51
C VAL A 562 10.39 14.36 19.05
N GLU A 563 9.84 13.21 18.65
CA GLU A 563 9.36 13.04 17.28
C GLU A 563 7.99 13.69 17.04
N ILE A 564 7.17 13.86 18.09
CA ILE A 564 5.93 14.67 18.00
C ILE A 564 6.28 16.13 17.68
N ALA A 565 7.24 16.71 18.41
CA ALA A 565 7.74 18.06 18.15
C ALA A 565 8.43 18.18 16.77
N ASN A 566 9.21 17.16 16.36
CA ASN A 566 9.81 17.11 15.02
C ASN A 566 8.74 17.05 13.92
N PHE A 567 7.68 16.25 14.10
CA PHE A 567 6.58 16.14 13.17
C PHE A 567 5.84 17.48 13.03
N LEU A 568 5.46 18.13 14.13
CA LEU A 568 4.76 19.42 14.08
C LEU A 568 5.61 20.47 13.33
N LYS A 569 6.92 20.53 13.63
CA LYS A 569 7.88 21.42 12.95
C LYS A 569 8.07 21.10 11.46
N GLN A 570 8.04 19.82 11.07
CA GLN A 570 8.08 19.41 9.66
C GLN A 570 6.75 19.67 8.94
N HIS A 571 5.62 19.46 9.62
CA HIS A 571 4.29 19.55 9.03
C HIS A 571 3.82 20.99 8.85
N GLN A 572 4.15 21.92 9.76
CA GLN A 572 3.72 23.31 9.72
C GLN A 572 3.81 23.97 8.31
N PRO A 573 4.94 23.95 7.58
CA PRO A 573 5.01 24.50 6.22
C PRO A 573 4.25 23.69 5.15
N ALA A 574 4.05 22.39 5.37
CA ALA A 574 3.25 21.53 4.49
C ALA A 574 1.74 21.69 4.75
N CYS A 575 1.34 22.05 5.97
CA CYS A 575 -0.04 22.13 6.43
C CYS A 575 -0.85 23.15 5.61
N GLY A 576 -0.34 24.38 5.48
CA GLY A 576 -0.99 25.43 4.66
C GLY A 576 -1.10 25.08 3.16
N ASN A 577 -0.27 24.16 2.66
CA ASN A 577 -0.36 23.61 1.31
C ASN A 577 -1.31 22.39 1.20
N ASN A 578 -1.67 21.80 2.34
CA ASN A 578 -2.61 20.69 2.42
C ASN A 578 -4.05 21.22 2.58
N TRP A 579 -4.77 21.26 1.46
CA TRP A 579 -6.17 21.69 1.42
C TRP A 579 -7.11 20.97 2.41
N ILE A 580 -6.77 19.77 2.88
CA ILE A 580 -7.57 19.02 3.86
C ILE A 580 -7.34 19.57 5.27
N CYS A 581 -6.09 19.88 5.65
CA CYS A 581 -5.80 20.55 6.93
C CYS A 581 -6.52 21.91 6.99
N ASN A 582 -6.46 22.67 5.90
CA ASN A 582 -7.13 23.97 5.77
C ASN A 582 -8.66 23.83 5.86
N ALA A 583 -9.26 22.87 5.14
CA ALA A 583 -10.71 22.67 5.13
C ALA A 583 -11.26 22.18 6.48
N LEU A 584 -10.47 21.39 7.22
CA LEU A 584 -10.78 20.96 8.59
C LEU A 584 -10.47 22.03 9.65
N ASN A 585 -9.79 23.12 9.25
CA ASN A 585 -9.32 24.21 10.10
C ASN A 585 -8.46 23.69 11.27
N LEU A 586 -7.48 22.82 10.97
CA LEU A 586 -6.62 22.19 11.98
C LEU A 586 -5.72 23.20 12.71
N ASP A 587 -5.17 24.19 12.00
CA ASP A 587 -4.25 25.19 12.57
C ASP A 587 -4.90 26.07 13.67
N ASN A 588 -6.23 26.10 13.75
CA ASN A 588 -6.99 26.80 14.80
C ASN A 588 -7.87 25.83 15.61
N LEU A 589 -7.56 24.52 15.62
CA LEU A 589 -8.35 23.50 16.30
C LEU A 589 -7.82 23.28 17.73
N VAL A 590 -8.24 24.14 18.65
CA VAL A 590 -8.01 23.95 20.08
C VAL A 590 -9.00 22.93 20.64
N PHE A 591 -8.49 21.87 21.26
CA PHE A 591 -9.26 21.02 22.16
C PHE A 591 -9.02 21.50 23.58
N GLU A 592 -9.97 22.25 24.14
CA GLU A 592 -9.89 22.73 25.52
C GLU A 592 -9.75 21.54 26.49
N PRO A 593 -8.86 21.61 27.50
CA PRO A 593 -8.78 20.61 28.55
C PRO A 593 -10.07 20.61 29.39
N ASN A 594 -10.44 19.44 29.91
CA ASN A 594 -11.53 19.34 30.88
C ASN A 594 -11.09 19.89 32.25
N ASP A 595 -11.17 21.20 32.42
CA ASP A 595 -10.90 21.87 33.70
C ASP A 595 -11.92 21.50 34.80
N ASP A 596 -13.01 20.82 34.42
CA ASP A 596 -14.08 20.23 35.27
C ASP A 596 -13.58 19.32 36.41
N ILE A 597 -12.31 18.89 36.41
CA ILE A 597 -11.72 18.08 37.49
C ILE A 597 -11.19 18.96 38.65
N ALA A 598 -10.92 20.25 38.41
CA ALA A 598 -10.23 21.12 39.36
C ALA A 598 -11.14 21.89 40.33
N GLN A 599 -12.47 21.90 40.13
CA GLN A 599 -13.40 22.71 40.95
C GLN A 599 -14.66 21.92 41.36
N SER A 600 -14.60 21.27 42.54
CA SER A 600 -15.71 20.47 43.11
C SER A 600 -16.10 20.89 44.53
N GLU A 601 -16.21 22.20 44.80
CA GLU A 601 -16.85 22.73 46.03
C GLU A 601 -17.85 23.87 45.74
N SER A 602 -18.97 23.58 45.06
CA SER A 602 -20.32 24.11 45.38
C SER A 602 -21.38 23.83 44.28
N PRO A 603 -22.67 23.66 44.63
CA PRO A 603 -23.77 23.48 43.67
C PRO A 603 -24.70 24.72 43.56
N PRO A 604 -25.69 24.75 42.64
CA PRO A 604 -25.70 24.25 41.25
C PRO A 604 -26.41 25.21 40.26
N LYS A 605 -26.31 24.94 38.92
CA LYS A 605 -27.50 24.93 38.02
C LYS A 605 -27.25 24.42 36.59
N LYS A 606 -28.09 23.44 36.21
CA LYS A 606 -28.40 22.86 34.89
C LYS A 606 -27.97 23.65 33.63
N ARG A 607 -27.14 23.01 32.80
CA ARG A 607 -27.42 22.80 31.37
C ARG A 607 -26.75 21.51 30.89
N LEU A 608 -27.47 20.67 30.15
CA LEU A 608 -26.92 19.45 29.56
C LEU A 608 -26.34 19.77 28.18
N ALA A 609 -25.02 19.75 28.09
CA ALA A 609 -24.26 19.59 26.85
C ALA A 609 -23.42 18.31 26.98
N ALA A 610 -23.12 17.64 25.88
CA ALA A 610 -22.37 16.38 25.91
C ALA A 610 -20.91 16.63 26.33
N LYS A 611 -20.50 16.07 27.47
CA LYS A 611 -19.11 16.08 27.92
C LYS A 611 -18.31 15.04 27.15
N ARG A 612 -17.11 15.40 26.67
CA ARG A 612 -16.11 14.47 26.13
C ARG A 612 -14.99 14.33 27.15
N GLY A 613 -14.37 13.16 27.28
CA GLY A 613 -13.36 12.91 28.34
C GLY A 613 -12.02 13.61 28.11
N SER A 614 -11.21 13.69 29.17
CA SER A 614 -9.77 14.03 29.10
C SER A 614 -8.97 12.86 28.53
N LEU A 615 -7.72 13.07 28.12
CA LEU A 615 -6.83 12.04 27.54
C LEU A 615 -5.48 11.87 28.28
N SER A 616 -5.37 12.41 29.50
CA SER A 616 -4.11 12.45 30.29
C SER A 616 -3.53 11.10 30.71
N PHE A 617 -4.28 10.00 30.58
CA PHE A 617 -3.91 8.63 31.01
C PHE A 617 -3.50 7.71 29.84
N ILE A 618 -3.26 8.19 28.61
CA ILE A 618 -2.67 7.41 27.48
C ILE A 618 -1.19 7.01 27.77
N THR A 619 -0.80 7.05 29.04
CA THR A 619 0.52 7.42 29.52
C THR A 619 1.04 6.48 30.62
N ASN A 620 0.14 5.77 31.31
CA ASN A 620 0.41 4.81 32.39
C ASN A 620 -0.15 3.42 32.02
N PRO A 621 0.61 2.32 32.20
CA PRO A 621 0.12 0.97 31.91
C PRO A 621 -0.60 0.28 33.08
N ASP A 622 -0.43 0.75 34.33
CA ASP A 622 -0.88 0.05 35.54
C ASP A 622 -1.80 0.93 36.43
N THR A 623 -3.12 0.82 36.23
CA THR A 623 -4.20 1.17 37.20
C THR A 623 -5.43 0.32 36.94
#